data_AF-A0A7J4EJX0-F1
#
_entry.id   AF-A0A7J4EJX0-F1
#
_cell.length_a   1.000
_cell.length_b   1.000
_cell.length_c   1.000
_cell.angle_alpha   90.00
_cell.angle_beta   90.00
_cell.angle_gamma   90.00
#
_symmetry.space_group_name_H-M   'P 1'
#
loop_
_entity.id
_entity.type
_entity.pdbx_description
1 polymer ?
#
loop_
_entity_poly.entity_id
_entity_poly.type
_entity_poly.pdbx_seq_one_letter_code
_entity_poly.pdbx_strand_id
1 'polypeptide(L)'
;MTQLFQILDADYIYDNQNNPVVRLFGRDELGNSVCCLVPNFKPYFYIKISGNLAEISQEIKNKFSEYVSDIEIVERYEPIGYQTSKKKMLKLIIKDPKTVPVIRDEIKKMNRVQEIYETDILFRNRFLIDNEIGGMQWVQANAIVDCGLRNADPPCPNPKSEIRNPKSEYTFIANKLEKCNILKNSLLKYLAFDIECLL
;
A
#
# COMPACT_ATOMS: atom_id res chain seq x y z
N MET A 1 -4.28 -7.97 19.88
CA MET A 1 -5.49 -7.25 20.35
C MET A 1 -6.25 -6.80 19.10
N THR A 2 -7.57 -6.85 19.05
CA THR A 2 -8.32 -6.38 17.87
C THR A 2 -8.80 -4.95 18.06
N GLN A 3 -8.60 -4.10 17.06
CA GLN A 3 -9.04 -2.70 17.05
C GLN A 3 -10.00 -2.47 15.90
N LEU A 4 -11.17 -1.89 16.18
CA LEU A 4 -12.21 -1.59 15.18
C LEU A 4 -12.25 -0.10 14.91
N PHE A 5 -12.11 0.31 13.65
CA PHE A 5 -12.17 1.71 13.26
C PHE A 5 -12.64 1.88 11.81
N GLN A 6 -13.20 3.04 11.49
CA GLN A 6 -13.58 3.44 10.14
C GLN A 6 -12.42 4.16 9.46
N ILE A 7 -12.02 3.70 8.27
CA ILE A 7 -10.96 4.33 7.49
C ILE A 7 -11.47 5.62 6.85
N LEU A 8 -10.71 6.70 6.98
CA LEU A 8 -10.98 8.00 6.38
C LEU A 8 -9.95 8.34 5.30
N ASP A 9 -8.69 7.97 5.52
CA ASP A 9 -7.60 8.23 4.58
C ASP A 9 -6.52 7.16 4.69
N ALA A 10 -5.68 7.06 3.67
CA ALA A 10 -4.54 6.16 3.63
C ALA A 10 -3.35 6.84 2.95
N ASP A 11 -2.16 6.62 3.48
CA ASP A 11 -0.90 6.97 2.82
C ASP A 11 0.16 5.91 3.09
N TYR A 12 1.43 6.22 2.82
CA TYR A 12 2.54 5.40 3.25
C TYR A 12 3.73 6.26 3.67
N ILE A 13 4.51 5.72 4.60
CA ILE A 13 5.78 6.28 5.05
C ILE A 13 6.88 5.24 4.94
N TYR A 14 8.10 5.62 5.28
CA TYR A 14 9.22 4.69 5.43
C TYR A 14 9.51 4.52 6.92
N ASP A 15 9.85 3.30 7.34
CA ASP A 15 10.35 3.03 8.69
C ASP A 15 11.85 3.38 8.83
N ASN A 16 12.40 3.18 10.04
CA ASN A 16 13.83 3.40 10.31
C ASN A 16 14.79 2.57 9.45
N GLN A 17 14.29 1.47 8.85
CA GLN A 17 15.04 0.57 7.98
C GLN A 17 14.80 0.88 6.51
N ASN A 18 14.13 2.00 6.22
CA ASN A 18 13.75 2.46 4.88
C ASN A 18 12.82 1.48 4.14
N ASN A 19 12.00 0.72 4.86
CA ASN A 19 10.94 -0.10 4.28
C ASN A 19 9.62 0.69 4.20
N PRO A 20 8.81 0.51 3.14
CA PRO A 20 7.51 1.15 3.04
C PRO A 20 6.52 0.56 4.07
N VAL A 21 5.80 1.45 4.76
CA VAL A 21 4.75 1.12 5.73
C VAL A 21 3.49 1.88 5.34
N VAL A 22 2.40 1.15 5.10
CA VAL A 22 1.09 1.77 4.82
C VAL A 22 0.54 2.34 6.12
N ARG A 23 0.01 3.56 6.08
CA ARG A 23 -0.75 4.12 7.20
C ARG A 23 -2.21 4.27 6.82
N LEU A 24 -3.07 3.89 7.74
CA LEU A 24 -4.51 4.06 7.63
C LEU A 24 -4.94 5.01 8.75
N PHE A 25 -5.61 6.09 8.36
CA PHE A 25 -6.17 7.06 9.28
C PHE A 25 -7.65 6.84 9.41
N GLY A 26 -8.16 6.98 10.62
CA GLY A 26 -9.56 6.74 10.86
C GLY A 26 -10.04 7.17 12.22
N ARG A 27 -11.25 6.70 12.54
CA ARG A 27 -11.90 6.93 13.83
C ARG A 27 -12.56 5.66 14.34
N ASP A 28 -12.40 5.37 15.62
CA ASP A 28 -13.09 4.26 16.27
C ASP A 28 -14.58 4.57 16.52
N GLU A 29 -15.29 3.62 17.12
CA GLU A 29 -16.71 3.77 17.47
C GLU A 29 -16.99 4.88 18.49
N LEU A 30 -16.00 5.21 19.32
CA LEU A 30 -16.09 6.26 20.34
C LEU A 30 -15.70 7.63 19.80
N GLY A 31 -15.23 7.71 18.55
CA GLY A 31 -14.78 8.95 17.93
C GLY A 31 -13.34 9.33 18.27
N ASN A 32 -12.54 8.41 18.79
CA ASN A 32 -11.11 8.63 18.95
C ASN A 32 -10.41 8.50 17.60
N SER A 33 -9.45 9.37 17.34
CA SER A 33 -8.60 9.33 16.16
C SER A 33 -7.64 8.15 16.21
N VAL A 34 -7.56 7.40 15.10
CA VAL A 34 -6.76 6.19 14.95
C VAL A 34 -5.75 6.35 13.82
N CYS A 35 -4.51 5.95 14.07
CA CYS A 35 -3.46 5.74 13.06
C CYS A 35 -3.02 4.28 13.12
N CYS A 36 -3.31 3.50 12.08
CA CYS A 36 -2.93 2.10 11.98
C CYS A 36 -1.77 1.96 10.99
N LEU A 37 -0.64 1.43 11.46
CA LEU A 37 0.57 1.19 10.66
C LEU A 37 0.60 -0.27 10.19
N VAL A 38 0.76 -0.49 8.88
CA VAL A 38 0.78 -1.82 8.27
C VAL A 38 2.10 -2.01 7.50
N PRO A 39 3.09 -2.69 8.09
CA PRO A 39 4.36 -2.95 7.44
C PRO A 39 4.28 -4.14 6.47
N ASN A 40 5.38 -4.43 5.79
CA ASN A 40 5.58 -5.63 4.97
C ASN A 40 4.69 -5.75 3.71
N PHE A 41 4.01 -4.67 3.33
CA PHE A 41 3.36 -4.61 2.04
C PHE A 41 4.36 -4.20 0.95
N LYS A 42 4.36 -4.88 -0.20
CA LYS A 42 5.31 -4.64 -1.30
C LYS A 42 4.58 -4.29 -2.59
N PRO A 43 5.03 -3.28 -3.34
CA PRO A 43 4.47 -2.99 -4.65
C PRO A 43 4.77 -4.12 -5.64
N TYR A 44 3.88 -4.32 -6.60
CA TYR A 44 4.09 -5.25 -7.71
C TYR A 44 3.33 -4.80 -8.95
N PHE A 45 3.74 -5.35 -10.10
CA PHE A 45 3.04 -5.19 -11.37
C PHE A 45 3.21 -6.44 -12.24
N TYR A 46 2.45 -6.53 -13.33
CA TYR A 46 2.44 -7.71 -14.19
C TYR A 46 3.13 -7.44 -15.53
N ILE A 47 3.83 -8.44 -16.04
CA ILE A 47 4.58 -8.36 -17.30
C ILE A 47 4.15 -9.54 -18.18
N LYS A 48 3.68 -9.21 -19.38
CA LYS A 48 3.45 -10.16 -20.45
C LYS A 48 4.69 -10.24 -21.32
N ILE A 49 5.15 -11.46 -21.57
CA ILE A 49 6.39 -11.72 -22.30
C ILE A 49 6.17 -12.62 -23.51
N SER A 50 7.08 -12.53 -24.48
CA SER A 50 7.24 -13.51 -25.57
C SER A 50 8.40 -14.47 -25.26
N GLY A 51 8.15 -15.77 -25.39
CA GLY A 51 9.15 -16.83 -25.20
C GLY A 51 9.14 -17.44 -23.80
N ASN A 52 10.31 -17.93 -23.36
CA ASN A 52 10.45 -18.69 -22.11
C ASN A 52 10.38 -17.78 -20.87
N LEU A 53 9.37 -18.00 -20.01
CA LEU A 53 9.15 -17.28 -18.74
C LEU A 53 10.30 -17.41 -17.75
N ALA A 54 10.86 -18.61 -17.59
CA ALA A 54 11.90 -18.87 -16.60
C ALA A 54 13.20 -18.14 -16.93
N GLU A 55 13.57 -18.14 -18.21
CA GLU A 55 14.78 -17.47 -18.70
C GLU A 55 14.71 -15.95 -18.49
N ILE A 56 13.60 -15.31 -18.90
CA ILE A 56 13.42 -13.87 -18.74
C ILE A 56 13.28 -13.49 -17.27
N SER A 57 12.58 -14.30 -16.48
CA SER A 57 12.51 -14.10 -15.03
C SER A 57 13.91 -14.07 -14.42
N GLN A 58 14.80 -14.97 -14.83
CA GLN A 58 16.16 -15.00 -14.34
C GLN A 58 16.98 -13.79 -14.84
N GLU A 59 16.79 -13.38 -16.09
CA GLU A 59 17.42 -12.18 -16.66
C GLU A 59 17.03 -10.91 -15.88
N ILE A 60 15.73 -10.71 -15.63
CA ILE A 60 15.20 -9.57 -14.85
C ILE A 60 15.76 -9.62 -13.43
N LYS A 61 15.74 -10.80 -12.79
CA LYS A 61 16.25 -10.98 -11.43
C LYS A 61 17.74 -10.67 -11.31
N ASN A 62 18.54 -11.03 -12.32
CA ASN A 62 19.97 -10.74 -12.34
C ASN A 62 20.25 -9.25 -12.59
N LYS A 63 19.53 -8.62 -13.53
CA LYS A 63 19.74 -7.22 -13.91
C LYS A 63 19.25 -6.23 -12.85
N PHE A 64 18.19 -6.57 -12.11
CA PHE A 64 17.53 -5.68 -11.15
C PHE A 64 17.47 -6.26 -9.74
N SER A 65 18.42 -7.11 -9.36
CA SER A 65 18.47 -7.81 -8.06
C SER A 65 18.39 -6.88 -6.83
N GLU A 66 18.89 -5.65 -6.97
CA GLU A 66 18.83 -4.64 -5.93
C GLU A 66 17.41 -4.12 -5.68
N TYR A 67 16.56 -4.06 -6.71
CA TYR A 67 15.23 -3.47 -6.66
C TYR A 67 14.11 -4.51 -6.60
N VAL A 68 14.32 -5.67 -7.22
CA VAL A 68 13.36 -6.76 -7.29
C VAL A 68 13.44 -7.59 -6.01
N SER A 69 12.31 -7.74 -5.34
CA SER A 69 12.17 -8.64 -4.19
C SER A 69 11.94 -10.07 -4.64
N ASP A 70 11.01 -10.29 -5.57
CA ASP A 70 10.67 -11.63 -6.05
C ASP A 70 9.94 -11.58 -7.41
N ILE A 71 9.86 -12.74 -8.07
CA ILE A 71 9.16 -12.92 -9.35
C ILE A 71 8.33 -14.19 -9.28
N GLU A 72 7.02 -14.06 -9.48
CA GLU A 72 6.10 -15.19 -9.55
C GLU A 72 5.58 -15.38 -10.98
N ILE A 73 5.51 -16.61 -11.47
CA ILE A 73 4.78 -16.93 -12.70
C ILE A 73 3.30 -17.11 -12.33
N VAL A 74 2.42 -16.31 -12.93
CA VAL A 74 0.99 -16.29 -12.63
C VAL A 74 0.14 -16.43 -13.88
N GLU A 75 -1.07 -16.94 -13.72
CA GLU A 75 -2.09 -16.96 -14.78
C GLU A 75 -3.11 -15.84 -14.54
N ARG A 76 -3.26 -14.94 -15.52
CA ARG A 76 -4.13 -13.76 -15.46
C ARG A 76 -4.85 -13.54 -16.80
N TYR A 77 -5.98 -12.84 -16.74
CA TYR A 77 -6.59 -12.26 -17.93
C TYR A 77 -5.94 -10.92 -18.22
N GLU A 78 -5.82 -10.57 -19.49
CA GLU A 78 -5.46 -9.21 -19.90
C GLU A 78 -6.63 -8.26 -19.60
N PRO A 79 -6.34 -7.00 -19.25
CA PRO A 79 -7.39 -6.05 -18.86
C PRO A 79 -8.32 -5.67 -20.01
N ILE A 80 -7.89 -5.86 -21.26
CA ILE A 80 -8.62 -5.43 -22.46
C ILE A 80 -8.89 -6.64 -23.36
N GLY A 81 -10.13 -6.73 -23.84
CA GLY A 81 -10.57 -7.75 -24.80
C GLY A 81 -11.17 -8.99 -24.14
N TYR A 82 -12.15 -9.60 -24.83
CA TYR A 82 -12.74 -10.85 -24.38
C TYR A 82 -11.76 -12.01 -24.59
N GLN A 83 -11.51 -12.78 -23.52
CA GLN A 83 -10.59 -13.90 -23.53
C GLN A 83 -11.28 -15.11 -22.91
N THR A 84 -11.08 -16.28 -23.51
CA THR A 84 -11.64 -17.54 -23.03
C THR A 84 -10.71 -18.27 -22.06
N SER A 85 -9.43 -17.92 -22.03
CA SER A 85 -8.42 -18.53 -21.17
C SER A 85 -7.44 -17.51 -20.61
N LYS A 86 -6.87 -17.83 -19.44
CA LYS A 86 -5.83 -17.02 -18.80
C LYS A 86 -4.50 -17.17 -19.54
N LYS A 87 -3.71 -16.11 -19.58
CA LYS A 87 -2.35 -16.11 -20.09
C LYS A 87 -1.35 -16.16 -18.94
N LYS A 88 -0.22 -16.83 -19.18
CA LYS A 88 0.90 -16.83 -18.24
C LYS A 88 1.62 -15.49 -18.33
N MET A 89 1.87 -14.88 -17.18
CA MET A 89 2.54 -13.59 -17.00
C MET A 89 3.52 -13.69 -15.83
N LEU A 90 4.45 -12.74 -15.76
CA LEU A 90 5.30 -12.56 -14.58
C LEU A 90 4.68 -11.50 -13.67
N LYS A 91 4.55 -11.80 -12.38
CA LYS A 91 4.26 -10.83 -11.33
C LYS A 91 5.59 -10.43 -10.71
N LEU A 92 5.99 -9.18 -10.94
CA LEU A 92 7.25 -8.64 -10.44
C LEU A 92 7.00 -7.89 -9.13
N ILE A 93 7.58 -8.38 -8.03
CA ILE A 93 7.47 -7.76 -6.71
C ILE A 93 8.70 -6.88 -6.49
N ILE A 94 8.48 -5.59 -6.25
CA ILE A 94 9.52 -4.57 -6.09
C ILE A 94 9.68 -4.23 -4.60
N LYS A 95 10.89 -3.87 -4.17
CA LYS A 95 11.19 -3.53 -2.77
C LYS A 95 10.64 -2.16 -2.35
N ASP A 96 10.79 -1.14 -3.21
CA ASP A 96 10.42 0.25 -2.91
C ASP A 96 9.42 0.82 -3.95
N PRO A 97 8.24 1.33 -3.51
CA PRO A 97 7.27 2.00 -4.38
C PRO A 97 7.86 3.12 -5.26
N LYS A 98 8.85 3.87 -4.76
CA LYS A 98 9.48 4.97 -5.52
C LYS A 98 10.25 4.50 -6.75
N THR A 99 10.73 3.25 -6.72
CA THR A 99 11.54 2.69 -7.81
C THR A 99 10.71 2.04 -8.91
N VAL A 100 9.41 1.82 -8.68
CA VAL A 100 8.49 1.19 -9.63
C VAL A 100 8.49 1.86 -11.01
N PRO A 101 8.38 3.21 -11.13
CA PRO A 101 8.37 3.86 -12.45
C PRO A 101 9.66 3.62 -13.24
N VAL A 102 10.81 3.73 -12.55
CA VAL A 102 12.14 3.54 -13.17
C VAL A 102 12.30 2.10 -13.66
N ILE A 103 11.98 1.12 -12.82
CA ILE A 103 12.11 -0.31 -13.17
C ILE A 103 11.15 -0.70 -14.28
N ARG A 104 9.90 -0.20 -14.26
CA ARG A 104 8.95 -0.42 -15.36
C ARG A 104 9.50 0.11 -16.67
N ASP A 105 10.02 1.33 -16.69
CA ASP A 105 10.47 1.97 -17.93
C ASP A 105 11.72 1.28 -18.50
N GLU A 106 12.60 0.75 -17.65
CA GLU A 106 13.73 -0.08 -18.06
C GLU A 106 13.31 -1.46 -18.58
N ILE A 107 12.35 -2.11 -17.93
CA ILE A 107 11.82 -3.42 -18.37
C ILE A 107 11.09 -3.29 -19.70
N LYS A 108 10.37 -2.18 -19.92
CA LYS A 108 9.65 -1.91 -21.18
C LYS A 108 10.58 -1.85 -22.40
N LYS A 109 11.88 -1.56 -22.20
CA LYS A 109 12.89 -1.53 -23.28
C LYS A 109 13.38 -2.93 -23.68
N MET A 110 13.07 -3.97 -22.92
CA MET A 110 13.51 -5.33 -23.24
C MET A 110 12.70 -5.93 -24.40
N ASN A 111 13.36 -6.43 -25.44
CA ASN A 111 12.72 -6.91 -26.67
C ASN A 111 11.64 -8.00 -26.47
N ARG A 112 11.75 -8.78 -25.39
CA ARG A 112 10.84 -9.91 -25.10
C ARG A 112 9.66 -9.50 -24.21
N VAL A 113 9.61 -8.26 -23.74
CA VAL A 113 8.48 -7.71 -22.99
C VAL A 113 7.47 -7.17 -23.98
N GLN A 114 6.27 -7.76 -23.99
CA GLN A 114 5.20 -7.34 -24.88
C GLN A 114 4.43 -6.18 -24.25
N GLU A 115 3.93 -6.38 -23.03
CA GLU A 115 3.09 -5.43 -22.32
C GLU A 115 3.36 -5.49 -20.83
N ILE A 116 3.10 -4.37 -20.15
CA ILE A 116 3.20 -4.26 -18.70
C ILE A 116 1.86 -3.72 -18.20
N TYR A 117 1.31 -4.37 -17.17
CA TYR A 117 0.00 -4.05 -16.64
C TYR A 117 0.07 -3.59 -15.20
N GLU A 118 -0.90 -2.74 -14.83
CA GLU A 118 -1.18 -2.33 -13.46
C GLU A 118 -0.04 -1.58 -12.74
N THR A 119 0.80 -0.88 -13.50
CA THR A 119 1.96 -0.15 -12.96
C THR A 119 1.63 1.23 -12.39
N ASP A 120 0.46 1.75 -12.72
CA ASP A 120 -0.06 3.08 -12.37
C ASP A 120 -0.94 3.06 -11.12
N ILE A 121 -1.17 1.88 -10.55
CA ILE A 121 -1.89 1.75 -9.28
C ILE A 121 -0.97 2.20 -8.15
N LEU A 122 -1.35 3.30 -7.49
CA LEU A 122 -0.64 3.84 -6.33
C LEU A 122 -0.50 2.79 -5.22
N PHE A 123 0.65 2.76 -4.55
CA PHE A 123 0.97 1.76 -3.53
C PHE A 123 -0.09 1.61 -2.43
N ARG A 124 -0.61 2.73 -1.91
CA ARG A 124 -1.71 2.72 -0.93
C ARG A 124 -3.00 2.11 -1.50
N ASN A 125 -3.32 2.40 -2.76
CA ASN A 125 -4.55 1.93 -3.40
C ASN A 125 -4.44 0.43 -3.66
N ARG A 126 -3.24 -0.03 -4.06
CA ARG A 126 -2.95 -1.45 -4.18
C ARG A 126 -3.20 -2.18 -2.87
N PHE A 127 -2.67 -1.66 -1.77
CA PHE A 127 -2.88 -2.25 -0.45
C PHE A 127 -4.38 -2.38 -0.12
N LEU A 128 -5.17 -1.33 -0.37
CA LEU A 128 -6.60 -1.34 -0.12
C LEU A 128 -7.34 -2.37 -0.99
N ILE A 129 -7.03 -2.42 -2.29
CA ILE A 129 -7.62 -3.37 -3.25
C ILE A 129 -7.31 -4.82 -2.83
N ASP A 130 -6.05 -5.12 -2.52
CA ASP A 130 -5.59 -6.47 -2.18
C ASP A 130 -6.21 -7.00 -0.88
N ASN A 131 -6.62 -6.10 0.02
CA ASN A 131 -7.31 -6.44 1.27
C ASN A 131 -8.84 -6.29 1.17
N GLU A 132 -9.38 -6.01 -0.03
CA GLU A 132 -10.81 -5.76 -0.26
C GLU A 132 -11.40 -4.62 0.59
N ILE A 133 -10.59 -3.61 0.88
CA ILE A 133 -10.96 -2.46 1.71
C ILE A 133 -11.36 -1.30 0.80
N GLY A 134 -12.60 -0.84 0.94
CA GLY A 134 -13.11 0.36 0.28
C GLY A 134 -12.83 1.64 1.09
N GLY A 135 -13.10 2.79 0.47
CA GLY A 135 -13.13 4.08 1.19
C GLY A 135 -14.27 4.10 2.20
N MET A 136 -14.07 4.79 3.34
CA MET A 136 -15.06 4.89 4.43
C MET A 136 -15.46 3.52 5.04
N GLN A 137 -14.73 2.46 4.75
CA GLN A 137 -15.03 1.11 5.23
C GLN A 137 -14.59 0.95 6.69
N TRP A 138 -15.39 0.25 7.49
CA TRP A 138 -14.98 -0.23 8.79
C TRP A 138 -14.04 -1.41 8.67
N VAL A 139 -12.98 -1.42 9.45
CA VAL A 139 -11.99 -2.50 9.47
C VAL A 139 -11.68 -2.93 10.89
N GLN A 140 -11.54 -4.24 11.06
CA GLN A 140 -11.01 -4.85 12.26
C GLN A 140 -9.53 -5.17 12.03
N ALA A 141 -8.66 -4.47 12.74
CA ALA A 141 -7.22 -4.64 12.66
C ALA A 141 -6.72 -5.51 13.81
N ASN A 142 -5.87 -6.49 13.49
CA ASN A 142 -5.15 -7.26 14.51
C ASN A 142 -3.88 -6.50 14.91
N ALA A 143 -3.97 -5.77 16.02
CA ALA A 143 -2.88 -5.02 16.59
C ALA A 143 -1.86 -5.97 17.24
N ILE A 144 -0.61 -5.85 16.79
CA ILE A 144 0.56 -6.50 17.37
C ILE A 144 1.30 -5.47 18.20
N VAL A 145 1.49 -5.78 19.48
CA VAL A 145 2.18 -5.00 20.51
C VAL A 145 1.84 -3.50 20.46
N ASP A 146 0.82 -3.20 21.27
CA ASP A 146 0.55 -1.88 21.84
C ASP A 146 1.85 -1.29 22.43
N CYS A 147 2.48 -0.37 21.71
CA CYS A 147 3.36 0.58 22.39
C CYS A 147 2.43 1.54 23.09
N GLY A 148 2.07 1.20 24.34
CA GLY A 148 1.14 1.91 25.21
C GLY A 148 1.49 3.38 25.38
N LEU A 149 1.17 4.17 24.37
CA LEU A 149 1.58 5.55 24.21
C LEU A 149 0.33 6.38 24.06
N ARG A 150 -0.27 6.66 25.21
CA ARG A 150 -1.15 7.82 25.36
C ARG A 150 -0.44 9.13 25.00
N ASN A 151 0.88 9.17 24.81
CA ASN A 151 1.64 10.40 24.54
C ASN A 151 3.09 10.23 24.05
N ALA A 152 3.56 9.06 23.59
CA ALA A 152 4.85 9.05 22.87
C ALA A 152 4.58 8.81 21.39
N ASP A 153 5.25 9.64 20.60
CA ASP A 153 5.25 9.50 19.16
C ASP A 153 5.61 8.03 18.83
N PRO A 154 4.85 7.36 17.93
CA PRO A 154 5.32 6.12 17.33
C PRO A 154 6.73 6.40 16.82
N PRO A 155 7.70 5.49 16.99
CA PRO A 155 9.11 5.76 16.72
C PRO A 155 9.23 6.50 15.39
N CYS A 156 9.55 7.80 15.49
CA CYS A 156 9.56 8.71 14.36
C CYS A 156 10.62 8.17 13.41
N PRO A 157 10.29 7.74 12.18
CA PRO A 157 11.17 6.84 11.46
C PRO A 157 12.37 7.50 10.76
N ASN A 158 12.60 8.79 11.02
CA ASN A 158 13.86 9.44 10.74
C ASN A 158 13.92 10.79 11.48
N PRO A 159 14.92 11.07 12.34
CA PRO A 159 15.05 12.39 12.95
C PRO A 159 15.34 13.51 11.93
N LYS A 160 15.59 13.16 10.66
CA LYS A 160 15.82 14.10 9.54
C LYS A 160 14.63 14.27 8.60
N SER A 161 13.53 13.54 8.78
CA SER A 161 12.31 13.76 7.99
C SER A 161 11.36 14.63 8.79
N GLU A 162 11.06 15.84 8.31
CA GLU A 162 10.12 16.78 8.93
C GLU A 162 8.65 16.29 8.95
N ILE A 163 8.39 15.06 8.52
CA ILE A 163 7.06 14.43 8.54
C ILE A 163 6.77 13.96 9.98
N ARG A 164 6.35 14.91 10.81
CA ARG A 164 5.74 14.64 12.12
C ARG A 164 4.61 13.63 11.92
N ASN A 165 4.63 12.50 12.63
CA ASN A 165 3.48 11.61 12.67
C ASN A 165 2.24 12.43 13.09
N PRO A 166 1.11 12.33 12.36
CA PRO A 166 -0.09 13.05 12.77
C PRO A 166 -0.47 12.58 14.17
N LYS A 167 -0.74 13.53 15.06
CA LYS A 167 -1.16 13.22 16.43
C LYS A 167 -2.54 12.57 16.38
N SER A 168 -2.58 11.26 16.56
CA SER A 168 -3.80 10.50 16.80
C SER A 168 -3.87 10.07 18.26
N GLU A 169 -5.09 9.89 18.76
CA GLU A 169 -5.35 9.41 20.13
C GLU A 169 -4.89 7.96 20.31
N TYR A 170 -4.99 7.16 19.24
CA TYR A 170 -4.44 5.81 19.17
C TYR A 170 -3.52 5.66 17.97
N THR A 171 -2.35 5.10 18.20
CA THR A 171 -1.49 4.58 17.14
C THR A 171 -1.07 3.16 17.45
N PHE A 172 -1.15 2.26 16.48
CA PHE A 172 -0.72 0.87 16.64
C PHE A 172 -0.25 0.26 15.32
N ILE A 173 0.49 -0.85 15.42
CA ILE A 173 0.92 -1.65 14.27
C ILE A 173 -0.03 -2.83 14.10
N ALA A 174 -0.45 -3.11 12.87
CA ALA A 174 -1.27 -4.25 12.53
C ALA A 174 -0.59 -5.14 11.48
N ASN A 175 -0.73 -6.46 11.60
CA ASN A 175 -0.34 -7.41 10.55
C ASN A 175 -1.47 -7.76 9.59
N LYS A 176 -2.72 -7.61 10.04
CA LYS A 176 -3.90 -8.06 9.31
C LYS A 176 -5.05 -7.10 9.54
N LEU A 177 -5.78 -6.82 8.46
CA LEU A 177 -7.03 -6.08 8.49
C LEU A 177 -8.13 -6.92 7.83
N GLU A 178 -9.32 -6.86 8.39
CA GLU A 178 -10.50 -7.51 7.85
C GLU A 178 -11.61 -6.47 7.72
N LYS A 179 -12.27 -6.42 6.55
CA LYS A 179 -13.39 -5.51 6.34
C LYS A 179 -14.59 -5.94 7.19
N CYS A 180 -15.30 -4.96 7.73
CA CYS A 180 -16.52 -5.16 8.50
C CYS A 180 -17.70 -4.46 7.82
N ASN A 181 -18.85 -5.13 7.74
CA ASN A 181 -20.06 -4.60 7.13
C ASN A 181 -20.88 -3.76 8.11
N ILE A 182 -20.33 -2.61 8.52
CA ILE A 182 -21.01 -1.64 9.37
C ILE A 182 -21.42 -0.45 8.51
N LEU A 183 -22.72 -0.17 8.43
CA LEU A 183 -23.27 0.90 7.59
C LEU A 183 -23.20 2.28 8.25
N LYS A 184 -23.20 2.34 9.58
CA LYS A 184 -23.17 3.59 10.33
C LYS A 184 -21.75 4.19 10.26
N ASN A 185 -21.64 5.50 10.03
CA ASN A 185 -20.35 6.18 10.12
C ASN A 185 -19.87 6.33 11.58
N SER A 186 -18.55 6.39 11.73
CA SER A 186 -17.90 6.81 12.98
C SER A 186 -18.27 8.25 13.35
N LEU A 187 -18.00 8.64 14.60
CA LEU A 187 -18.25 10.01 15.07
C LEU A 187 -17.20 10.96 14.49
N LEU A 188 -17.47 11.50 13.30
CA LEU A 188 -16.58 12.44 12.59
C LEU A 188 -16.59 13.83 13.24
N LYS A 189 -15.45 14.51 13.18
CA LYS A 189 -15.31 15.93 13.54
C LYS A 189 -15.31 16.76 12.26
N TYR A 190 -16.16 17.76 12.19
CA TYR A 190 -16.29 18.66 11.05
C TYR A 190 -15.77 20.04 11.46
N LEU A 191 -14.96 20.67 10.59
CA LEU A 191 -14.46 22.03 10.77
C LEU A 191 -14.83 22.85 9.53
N ALA A 192 -15.47 23.99 9.74
CA ALA A 192 -15.70 25.01 8.72
C ALA A 192 -15.06 26.31 9.19
N PHE A 193 -14.34 26.99 8.32
CA PHE A 193 -13.68 28.27 8.61
C PHE A 193 -13.72 29.18 7.38
N ASP A 194 -13.61 30.47 7.61
CA ASP A 194 -13.62 31.51 6.59
C ASP A 194 -12.54 32.55 6.89
N ILE A 195 -11.95 33.15 5.85
CA ILE A 195 -10.87 34.14 5.98
C ILE A 195 -11.19 35.38 5.16
N GLU A 196 -10.95 36.55 5.76
CA GLU A 196 -11.14 37.86 5.11
C GLU A 196 -9.81 38.58 4.94
N CYS A 197 -9.60 39.21 3.79
CA CYS A 197 -8.41 39.99 3.47
C CYS A 197 -8.79 41.46 3.23
N LEU A 198 -7.97 42.40 3.69
CA LEU A 198 -8.12 43.82 3.36
C LEU A 198 -7.58 44.08 1.94
N LEU A 199 -8.34 44.85 1.15
CA LEU A 199 -7.94 45.36 -0.17
C LEU A 199 -6.87 46.46 -0.06
#